data_AF-A0A960SRL0-F1
#
_entry.id   AF-A0A960SRL0-F1
#
_cell.length_a   1.000
_cell.length_b   1.000
_cell.length_c   1.000
_cell.angle_alpha   90.00
_cell.angle_beta   90.00
_cell.angle_gamma   90.00
#
_symmetry.space_group_name_H-M   'P 1'
#
loop_
_entity.id
_entity.type
_entity.pdbx_description
1 polymer ?
#
loop_
_entity_poly.entity_id
_entity_poly.type
_entity_poly.pdbx_seq_one_letter_code
_entity_poly.pdbx_strand_id
1 'polypeptide(L)'
;MSDEATDSPVERLWEEYGRVFEDFDDLTLARWMAQTLGQLEGRLWRMSHPLVGAYRLAAQTGHHRQVWLKRLANLPMAYQEAPCCRSPLLPLFTRDILESGLLCQHCGATAVPFDELPNNLQTVFRKWAEDYASHHEVA
;
A
#
# COMPACT_ATOMS: atom_id res chain seq x y z
N MET A 1 29.25 -6.85 -17.11
CA MET A 1 28.61 -6.31 -15.90
C MET A 1 27.33 -5.66 -16.37
N SER A 2 26.23 -6.21 -15.85
CA SER A 2 24.88 -6.28 -16.39
C SER A 2 24.05 -5.03 -16.10
N ASP A 3 23.57 -4.36 -17.16
CA ASP A 3 22.51 -3.33 -17.12
C ASP A 3 21.35 -3.77 -18.04
N GLU A 4 20.74 -4.91 -17.74
CA GLU A 4 19.40 -5.26 -18.24
C GLU A 4 18.42 -5.14 -17.08
N ALA A 5 18.11 -3.89 -16.69
CA ALA A 5 16.83 -3.63 -16.03
C ALA A 5 15.75 -4.01 -17.03
N THR A 6 15.22 -5.22 -16.86
CA THR A 6 14.17 -5.78 -17.70
C THR A 6 12.89 -5.04 -17.35
N ASP A 7 12.64 -3.91 -18.01
CA ASP A 7 11.42 -3.11 -17.81
C ASP A 7 10.22 -3.94 -18.28
N SER A 8 9.65 -4.70 -17.34
CA SER A 8 8.62 -5.67 -17.65
C SER A 8 7.41 -4.92 -18.23
N PRO A 9 6.67 -5.48 -19.20
CA PRO A 9 5.47 -4.83 -19.73
C PRO A 9 4.46 -4.42 -18.64
N VAL A 10 4.48 -5.11 -17.51
CA VAL A 10 3.65 -4.82 -16.34
C VAL A 10 4.12 -3.58 -15.59
N GLU A 11 5.43 -3.41 -15.37
CA GLU A 11 5.98 -2.23 -14.70
C GLU A 11 5.68 -0.96 -15.50
N ARG A 12 5.93 -0.97 -16.81
CA ARG A 12 5.55 0.15 -17.70
C ARG A 12 4.07 0.50 -17.61
N LEU A 13 3.20 -0.50 -17.56
CA LEU A 13 1.77 -0.27 -17.45
C LEU A 13 1.39 0.39 -16.12
N TRP A 14 2.02 -0.02 -15.02
CA TRP A 14 1.84 0.64 -13.72
C TRP A 14 2.35 2.07 -13.72
N GLU A 15 3.50 2.34 -14.33
CA GLU A 15 4.03 3.70 -14.50
C GLU A 15 3.07 4.57 -15.31
N GLU A 16 2.57 4.06 -16.44
CA GLU A 16 1.60 4.77 -17.28
C GLU A 16 0.32 5.10 -16.54
N TYR A 17 -0.22 4.16 -15.74
CA TYR A 17 -1.38 4.43 -14.89
C TYR A 17 -1.08 5.41 -13.77
N GLY A 18 0.17 5.51 -13.31
CA GLY A 18 0.62 6.46 -12.29
C GLY A 18 0.66 7.90 -12.77
N ARG A 19 0.93 8.15 -14.06
CA ARG A 19 1.13 9.50 -14.64
C ARG A 19 0.01 10.49 -14.34
N VAL A 20 -1.24 10.03 -14.26
CA VAL A 20 -2.38 10.90 -13.93
C VAL A 20 -2.22 11.61 -12.58
N PHE A 21 -1.53 11.00 -11.63
CA PHE A 21 -1.27 11.59 -10.30
C PHE A 21 -0.04 12.49 -10.28
N GLU A 22 0.87 12.37 -11.26
CA GLU A 22 1.98 13.29 -11.44
C GLU A 22 1.49 14.68 -11.87
N ASP A 23 0.45 14.71 -12.71
CA ASP A 23 -0.18 15.93 -13.21
C ASP A 23 -0.96 16.70 -12.13
N PHE A 24 -1.31 16.05 -11.02
CA PHE A 24 -2.02 16.71 -9.91
C PHE A 24 -1.06 17.65 -9.17
N ASP A 25 -1.51 18.84 -8.79
CA ASP A 25 -0.80 19.63 -7.78
C ASP A 25 -0.89 18.96 -6.39
N ASP A 26 -0.01 19.34 -5.46
CA ASP A 26 0.08 18.67 -4.16
C ASP A 26 -1.23 18.72 -3.36
N LEU A 27 -1.99 19.82 -3.47
CA LEU A 27 -3.24 19.99 -2.73
C LEU A 27 -4.36 19.14 -3.34
N THR A 28 -4.46 19.09 -4.67
CA THR A 28 -5.39 18.20 -5.37
C THR A 28 -5.10 16.74 -5.06
N LEU A 29 -3.82 16.34 -5.10
CA LEU A 29 -3.39 14.99 -4.72
C LEU A 29 -3.73 14.67 -3.26
N ALA A 30 -3.45 15.59 -2.32
CA ALA A 30 -3.79 15.41 -0.90
C ALA A 30 -5.30 15.19 -0.69
N ARG A 31 -6.13 16.03 -1.31
CA ARG A 31 -7.59 15.96 -1.19
C ARG A 31 -8.14 14.68 -1.82
N TRP A 32 -7.64 14.31 -2.99
CA TRP A 32 -8.05 13.09 -3.67
C TRP A 32 -7.72 11.85 -2.82
N MET A 33 -6.51 11.77 -2.25
CA MET A 33 -6.14 10.67 -1.37
C MET A 33 -6.99 10.63 -0.10
N ALA A 34 -7.21 11.77 0.56
CA ALA A 34 -8.04 11.85 1.77
C ALA A 34 -9.49 11.41 1.51
N GLN A 35 -10.09 11.86 0.40
CA GLN A 35 -11.45 11.46 0.00
C GLN A 35 -11.52 9.96 -0.33
N THR A 36 -10.51 9.44 -1.03
CA THR A 36 -10.43 8.02 -1.39
C THR A 36 -10.32 7.13 -0.16
N LEU A 37 -9.50 7.52 0.83
CA LEU A 37 -9.42 6.84 2.12
C LEU A 37 -10.79 6.83 2.83
N GLY A 38 -11.56 7.91 2.79
CA GLY A 38 -12.92 7.93 3.32
C GLY A 38 -13.85 6.90 2.66
N GLN A 39 -13.66 6.59 1.37
CA GLN A 39 -14.42 5.53 0.69
C GLN A 39 -13.97 4.11 1.08
N LEU A 40 -12.69 3.95 1.45
CA LEU A 40 -12.12 2.66 1.83
C LEU A 40 -12.35 2.31 3.30
N GLU A 41 -12.84 3.26 4.10
CA GLU A 41 -12.99 3.12 5.55
C GLU A 41 -13.87 1.91 5.96
N GLY A 42 -13.44 1.21 7.01
CA GLY A 42 -14.23 0.16 7.67
C GLY A 42 -14.38 -1.15 6.90
N ARG A 43 -13.64 -1.33 5.80
CA ARG A 43 -13.73 -2.54 4.96
C ARG A 43 -12.36 -3.12 4.65
N LEU A 44 -12.32 -4.45 4.47
CA LEU A 44 -11.18 -5.13 3.88
C LEU A 44 -11.35 -5.13 2.36
N TRP A 45 -10.37 -4.59 1.64
CA TRP A 45 -10.41 -4.51 0.18
C TRP A 45 -9.34 -5.39 -0.45
N ARG A 46 -9.71 -6.03 -1.55
CA ARG A 46 -8.76 -6.76 -2.39
C ARG A 46 -7.91 -5.78 -3.17
N MET A 47 -6.63 -6.10 -3.36
CA MET A 47 -5.75 -5.30 -4.23
C MET A 47 -6.24 -5.20 -5.67
N SER A 48 -7.02 -6.19 -6.14
CA SER A 48 -7.63 -6.17 -7.46
C SER A 48 -8.76 -5.13 -7.60
N HIS A 49 -9.21 -4.51 -6.50
CA HIS A 49 -10.23 -3.48 -6.57
C HIS A 49 -9.63 -2.22 -7.22
N PRO A 50 -10.21 -1.69 -8.32
CA PRO A 50 -9.62 -0.58 -9.07
C PRO A 50 -9.29 0.64 -8.21
N LEU A 51 -10.16 0.97 -7.25
CA LEU A 51 -9.93 2.10 -6.34
C LEU A 51 -8.72 1.90 -5.41
N VAL A 52 -8.42 0.66 -5.02
CA VAL A 52 -7.24 0.35 -4.20
C VAL A 52 -5.97 0.45 -5.03
N GLY A 53 -5.99 -0.07 -6.27
CA GLY A 53 -4.88 0.08 -7.21
C GLY A 53 -4.58 1.55 -7.51
N ALA A 54 -5.62 2.34 -7.80
CA ALA A 54 -5.50 3.78 -8.00
C ALA A 54 -4.98 4.50 -6.75
N TYR A 55 -5.48 4.13 -5.56
CA TYR A 55 -4.98 4.68 -4.31
C TYR A 55 -3.49 4.39 -4.11
N ARG A 56 -3.02 3.16 -4.39
CA ARG A 56 -1.60 2.80 -4.27
C ARG A 56 -0.70 3.64 -5.17
N LEU A 57 -1.11 3.87 -6.43
CA LEU A 57 -0.38 4.72 -7.37
C LEU A 57 -0.30 6.18 -6.88
N ALA A 58 -1.43 6.73 -6.43
CA ALA A 58 -1.47 8.06 -5.85
C ALA A 58 -0.63 8.15 -4.56
N ALA A 59 -0.67 7.10 -3.73
CA ALA A 59 0.04 7.00 -2.46
C ALA A 59 1.56 6.99 -2.64
N GLN A 60 2.07 6.31 -3.68
CA GLN A 60 3.49 6.32 -4.06
C GLN A 60 3.93 7.71 -4.54
N THR A 61 3.14 8.33 -5.43
CA THR A 61 3.39 9.70 -5.91
C THR A 61 3.35 10.71 -4.76
N GLY A 62 2.35 10.58 -3.89
CA GLY A 62 2.17 11.41 -2.70
C GLY A 62 3.27 11.21 -1.66
N HIS A 63 3.80 9.99 -1.53
CA HIS A 63 4.97 9.70 -0.71
C HIS A 63 6.21 10.39 -1.26
N HIS A 64 6.51 10.23 -2.56
CA HIS A 64 7.65 10.89 -3.20
C HIS A 64 7.62 12.40 -2.99
N ARG A 65 6.43 13.00 -3.08
CA ARG A 65 6.19 14.44 -2.90
C ARG A 65 5.96 14.85 -1.44
N GLN A 66 6.01 13.92 -0.49
CA GLN A 66 5.83 14.14 0.95
C GLN A 66 4.52 14.89 1.29
N VAL A 67 3.44 14.60 0.57
CA VAL A 67 2.16 15.33 0.63
C VAL A 67 1.57 15.35 2.04
N TRP A 68 1.63 14.23 2.77
CA TRP A 68 1.11 14.14 4.13
C TRP A 68 1.93 14.94 5.13
N LEU A 69 3.25 15.00 4.98
CA LEU A 69 4.11 15.82 5.84
C LEU A 69 3.88 17.32 5.63
N LYS A 70 3.43 17.73 4.44
CA LYS A 70 3.05 19.11 4.12
C LYS A 70 1.72 19.54 4.75
N ARG A 71 0.92 18.61 5.28
CA ARG A 71 -0.37 18.86 5.96
C ARG A 71 -1.39 19.64 5.11
N LEU A 72 -1.43 19.36 3.81
CA LEU A 72 -2.30 20.04 2.84
C LEU A 72 -3.77 19.57 2.89
N ALA A 73 -4.00 18.38 3.43
CA ALA A 73 -5.33 17.85 3.73
C ALA A 73 -5.31 17.15 5.09
N ASN A 74 -6.48 17.09 5.74
CA ASN A 74 -6.63 16.35 6.97
C ASN A 74 -6.58 14.85 6.71
N LEU A 75 -5.83 14.15 7.53
CA LEU A 75 -5.87 12.69 7.59
C LEU A 75 -7.27 12.27 8.07
N PRO A 76 -7.97 11.34 7.38
CA PRO A 76 -9.28 10.90 7.83
C PRO A 76 -9.16 10.14 9.15
N MET A 77 -10.03 10.45 10.11
CA MET A 77 -9.89 10.04 11.53
C MET A 77 -9.76 8.52 11.76
N ALA A 78 -10.28 7.71 10.84
CA ALA A 78 -10.25 6.26 10.94
C ALA A 78 -8.87 5.64 10.66
N TYR A 79 -7.90 6.41 10.17
CA TYR A 79 -6.57 5.93 9.84
C TYR A 79 -5.55 6.45 10.86
N GLN A 80 -4.60 5.60 11.23
CA GLN A 80 -3.47 5.99 12.07
C GLN A 80 -2.29 6.45 11.21
N GLU A 81 -1.34 7.21 11.75
CA GLU A 81 -0.09 7.48 11.05
C GLU A 81 0.76 6.19 10.99
N ALA A 82 1.20 5.80 9.80
CA ALA A 82 2.12 4.68 9.63
C ALA A 82 3.50 5.04 10.20
N PRO A 83 4.15 4.17 10.99
CA PRO A 83 5.43 4.49 11.64
C PRO A 83 6.57 4.74 10.64
N CYS A 84 6.51 4.09 9.46
CA CYS A 84 7.55 4.15 8.45
C CYS A 84 7.66 5.50 7.71
N CYS A 85 6.53 6.16 7.45
CA CYS A 85 6.49 7.36 6.60
C CYS A 85 5.46 8.42 7.04
N ARG A 86 4.77 8.18 8.15
CA ARG A 86 3.74 9.07 8.73
C ARG A 86 2.54 9.36 7.84
N SER A 87 2.39 8.60 6.76
CA SER A 87 1.20 8.65 5.90
C SER A 87 0.06 7.85 6.55
N PRO A 88 -1.21 8.08 6.15
CA PRO A 88 -2.34 7.31 6.67
C PRO A 88 -2.14 5.81 6.43
N LEU A 89 -2.27 5.03 7.48
CA LEU A 89 -2.02 3.60 7.48
C LEU A 89 -3.19 2.84 6.85
N LEU A 90 -3.07 2.54 5.56
CA LEU A 90 -3.87 1.52 4.88
C LEU A 90 -2.96 0.31 4.59
N PRO A 91 -2.86 -0.66 5.53
CA PRO A 91 -1.87 -1.71 5.44
C PRO A 91 -2.19 -2.68 4.30
N LEU A 92 -1.15 -3.11 3.61
CA LEU A 92 -1.20 -4.14 2.57
C LEU A 92 -0.85 -5.49 3.18
N PHE A 93 -1.77 -6.44 3.02
CA PHE A 93 -1.59 -7.85 3.37
C PHE A 93 -1.18 -8.63 2.12
N THR A 94 -0.06 -9.34 2.19
CA THR A 94 0.49 -10.14 1.08
C THR A 94 0.67 -11.59 1.50
N ARG A 95 1.03 -12.46 0.54
CA ARG A 95 1.38 -13.86 0.83
C ARG A 95 2.60 -13.98 1.75
N ASP A 96 3.53 -13.03 1.65
CA ASP A 96 4.79 -13.00 2.40
C ASP A 96 4.60 -12.37 3.81
N ILE A 97 3.37 -12.43 4.36
CA ILE A 97 3.00 -11.79 5.63
C ILE A 97 3.87 -12.26 6.81
N LEU A 98 4.37 -13.50 6.77
CA LEU A 98 5.20 -14.08 7.81
C LEU A 98 6.61 -13.46 7.83
N GLU A 99 7.13 -13.08 6.68
CA GLU A 99 8.44 -12.46 6.51
C GLU A 99 8.36 -10.94 6.57
N SER A 100 7.39 -10.35 5.88
CA SER A 100 7.33 -8.90 5.65
C SER A 100 6.45 -8.14 6.65
N GLY A 101 5.58 -8.82 7.37
CA GLY A 101 4.47 -8.17 8.09
C GLY A 101 3.52 -7.45 7.13
N LEU A 102 2.70 -6.54 7.68
CA LEU A 102 1.83 -5.67 6.88
C LEU A 102 2.65 -4.55 6.25
N LEU A 103 2.52 -4.35 4.94
CA LEU A 103 3.29 -3.36 4.20
C LEU A 103 2.57 -2.02 4.08
N CYS A 104 3.33 -0.93 3.99
CA CYS A 104 2.80 0.40 3.73
C CYS A 104 2.55 0.60 2.22
N GLN A 105 1.33 0.99 1.84
CA GLN A 105 1.03 1.29 0.42
C GLN A 105 1.71 2.55 -0.12
N HIS A 106 2.22 3.41 0.77
CA HIS A 106 2.91 4.66 0.40
C HIS A 106 4.38 4.43 0.04
N CYS A 107 5.13 3.75 0.90
CA CYS A 107 6.59 3.60 0.75
C CYS A 107 7.06 2.15 0.56
N GLY A 108 6.17 1.16 0.66
CA GLY A 108 6.51 -0.25 0.51
C GLY A 108 7.23 -0.89 1.70
N ALA A 109 7.65 -0.11 2.70
CA ALA A 109 8.26 -0.64 3.92
C ALA A 109 7.23 -1.37 4.81
N THR A 110 7.72 -2.22 5.72
CA THR A 110 6.90 -2.83 6.77
C THR A 110 6.28 -1.75 7.65
N ALA A 111 4.95 -1.70 7.66
CA ALA A 111 4.17 -0.81 8.50
C ALA A 111 3.84 -1.42 9.87
N VAL A 112 3.59 -2.73 9.91
CA VAL A 112 3.37 -3.50 11.14
C VAL A 112 4.09 -4.84 11.02
N PRO A 113 5.16 -5.09 11.80
CA PRO A 113 5.82 -6.38 11.86
C PRO A 113 4.85 -7.50 12.26
N PHE A 114 5.11 -8.73 11.79
CA PHE A 114 4.21 -9.86 12.05
C PHE A 114 4.11 -10.20 13.54
N ASP A 115 5.23 -10.13 14.25
CA ASP A 115 5.34 -10.41 15.68
C ASP A 115 4.68 -9.34 16.57
N GLU A 116 4.44 -8.14 16.02
CA GLU A 116 3.69 -7.06 16.68
C GLU A 116 2.17 -7.15 16.45
N LEU A 117 1.71 -8.05 15.58
CA LEU A 117 0.27 -8.26 15.39
C LEU A 117 -0.37 -8.92 16.63
N PRO A 118 -1.66 -8.68 16.90
CA PRO A 118 -2.40 -9.43 17.91
C PRO A 118 -2.27 -10.95 17.73
N ASN A 119 -2.04 -11.70 18.82
CA ASN A 119 -1.81 -13.16 18.78
C ASN A 119 -2.90 -13.95 18.03
N ASN A 120 -4.15 -13.51 18.13
CA ASN A 120 -5.27 -14.10 17.40
C ASN A 120 -5.13 -13.91 15.88
N LEU A 121 -4.65 -12.75 15.43
CA LEU A 121 -4.36 -12.48 14.03
C LEU A 121 -3.12 -13.23 13.55
N GLN A 122 -2.05 -13.29 14.35
CA GLN A 122 -0.87 -14.08 14.02
C GLN A 122 -1.23 -15.54 13.74
N THR A 123 -2.05 -16.15 14.60
CA THR A 123 -2.50 -17.54 14.43
C THR A 123 -3.28 -17.72 13.13
N VAL A 124 -4.23 -16.81 12.84
CA VAL A 124 -5.05 -16.88 11.62
C VAL A 124 -4.21 -16.67 10.37
N PHE A 125 -3.32 -15.67 10.37
CA PHE A 125 -2.51 -15.31 9.22
C PHE A 125 -1.42 -16.34 8.92
N ARG A 126 -0.84 -16.95 9.95
CA ARG A 126 0.10 -18.07 9.77
C ARG A 126 -0.56 -19.24 9.07
N LYS A 127 -1.72 -19.67 9.57
CA LYS A 127 -2.48 -20.73 8.92
C LYS A 127 -2.80 -20.39 7.46
N TRP A 128 -3.29 -19.17 7.21
CA TRP A 128 -3.60 -18.72 5.86
C TRP A 128 -2.38 -18.71 4.94
N ALA A 129 -1.22 -18.26 5.42
CA ALA A 129 0.01 -18.19 4.63
C ALA A 129 0.56 -19.59 4.30
N GLU A 130 0.53 -20.51 5.26
CA GLU A 130 0.89 -21.93 5.08
C GLU A 130 -0.06 -22.63 4.09
N ASP A 131 -1.37 -22.43 4.26
CA ASP A 131 -2.39 -22.96 3.33
C ASP A 131 -2.16 -22.39 1.92
N TYR A 132 -1.91 -21.08 1.79
CA TYR A 132 -1.64 -20.42 0.51
C TYR A 132 -0.37 -20.96 -0.16
N ALA A 133 0.73 -21.12 0.58
CA ALA A 133 1.99 -21.65 0.07
C ALA A 133 1.80 -23.07 -0.47
N SER A 134 1.11 -23.95 0.26
CA SER A 134 0.88 -25.33 -0.16
C SER A 134 0.17 -25.48 -1.52
N HIS A 135 -0.63 -24.48 -1.91
CA HIS A 135 -1.34 -24.45 -3.19
C HIS A 135 -0.57 -23.75 -4.31
N HIS A 136 0.49 -23.01 -3.97
CA HIS A 136 1.20 -22.12 -4.89
C HIS A 136 2.73 -22.33 -4.91
N GLU A 137 3.24 -23.39 -4.27
CA GLU A 137 4.63 -23.89 -4.36
C GLU A 137 5.00 -24.48 -5.73
N VAL A 138 4.09 -24.44 -6.72
CA VAL A 138 4.42 -24.82 -8.10
C VAL A 138 4.97 -23.61 -8.84
N ALA A 139 6.29 -23.45 -8.82
CA ALA A 139 7.05 -22.60 -9.74
C ALA A 139 8.32 -23.31 -10.18
#